data_AF-A0A430Q4F1-F1
#
_entry.id   AF-A0A430Q4F1-F1
#
_cell.length_a   1.000
_cell.length_b   1.000
_cell.length_c   1.000
_cell.angle_alpha   90.00
_cell.angle_beta   90.00
_cell.angle_gamma   90.00
#
_symmetry.space_group_name_H-M   'P 1'
#
loop_
_entity.id
_entity.type
_entity.pdbx_description
1 polymer ?
#
loop_
_entity_poly.entity_id
_entity_poly.type
_entity_poly.pdbx_seq_one_letter_code
_entity_poly.pdbx_strand_id
1 'polypeptide(L)'
;MAVRSELSEQKLGYIREFVNNKDPKEEYKLIQSIGTGTYGEVYKAIRLRTKEFAAVKIIKVDAKDDVRAILQEIQTLRECRHCNIVQFFGSYFRYSTCRYNKCRNNKLWICMEFCGGFSMQDIYTSRRLDSWHNTEI
;
A
#
# COMPACT_ATOMS: atom_id res chain seq x y z
N MET A 1 -25.08 20.27 -12.28
CA MET A 1 -25.22 19.97 -10.83
C MET A 1 -24.27 18.83 -10.49
N ALA A 2 -23.23 19.07 -9.69
CA ALA A 2 -22.24 18.04 -9.36
C ALA A 2 -22.78 17.12 -8.26
N VAL A 3 -23.25 15.92 -8.62
CA VAL A 3 -23.43 14.81 -7.69
C VAL A 3 -22.03 14.43 -7.19
N ARG A 4 -21.62 14.99 -6.05
CA ARG A 4 -20.30 14.71 -5.46
C ARG A 4 -20.36 13.37 -4.73
N SER A 5 -19.40 12.53 -5.11
CA SER A 5 -19.39 11.08 -4.97
C SER A 5 -18.97 10.64 -3.56
N GLU A 6 -19.95 10.32 -2.71
CA GLU A 6 -19.70 9.63 -1.45
C GLU A 6 -19.47 8.13 -1.71
N LEU A 7 -18.61 7.47 -0.92
CA LEU A 7 -18.58 6.00 -0.96
C LEU A 7 -19.91 5.50 -0.43
N SER A 8 -20.59 4.64 -1.18
CA SER A 8 -21.83 4.03 -0.73
C SER A 8 -21.59 3.20 0.53
N GLU A 9 -22.57 3.18 1.44
CA GLU A 9 -22.53 2.35 2.65
C GLU A 9 -22.31 0.87 2.32
N GLN A 10 -22.85 0.40 1.20
CA GLN A 10 -22.60 -0.96 0.69
C GLN A 10 -21.11 -1.21 0.39
N LYS A 11 -20.46 -0.28 -0.30
CA LYS A 11 -19.02 -0.38 -0.62
C LYS A 11 -18.17 -0.30 0.65
N LEU A 12 -18.56 0.54 1.60
CA LEU A 12 -17.90 0.64 2.90
C LEU A 12 -18.07 -0.64 3.72
N GLY A 13 -19.28 -1.21 3.75
CA GLY A 13 -19.57 -2.50 4.37
C GLY A 13 -18.67 -3.58 3.81
N TYR A 14 -18.55 -3.64 2.47
CA TYR A 14 -17.70 -4.62 1.80
C TYR A 14 -16.21 -4.45 2.14
N ILE A 15 -15.67 -3.21 2.13
CA ILE A 15 -14.26 -2.97 2.50
C ILE A 15 -14.00 -3.38 3.96
N ARG A 16 -14.95 -3.12 4.87
CA ARG A 16 -14.81 -3.41 6.31
C ARG A 16 -14.61 -4.90 6.62
N GLU A 17 -15.06 -5.80 5.75
CA GLU A 17 -14.83 -7.25 5.91
C GLU A 17 -13.34 -7.64 5.77
N PHE A 18 -12.54 -6.81 5.09
CA PHE A 18 -11.14 -7.10 4.75
C PHE A 18 -10.13 -6.22 5.50
N VAL A 19 -10.56 -5.34 6.40
CA VAL A 19 -9.67 -4.36 7.05
C VAL A 19 -9.94 -4.25 8.55
N ASN A 20 -8.91 -3.87 9.30
CA ASN A 20 -9.02 -3.56 10.72
C ASN A 20 -9.55 -2.14 10.94
N ASN A 21 -10.32 -1.94 12.01
CA ASN A 21 -10.89 -0.65 12.41
C ASN A 21 -9.95 0.24 13.25
N LYS A 22 -8.69 -0.17 13.47
CA LYS A 22 -7.71 0.61 14.24
C LYS A 22 -7.04 1.67 13.37
N ASP A 23 -6.55 2.78 13.97
CA ASP A 23 -5.73 3.73 13.21
C ASP A 23 -4.35 3.09 12.97
N PRO A 24 -3.92 2.84 11.71
CA PRO A 24 -2.62 2.25 11.43
C PRO A 24 -1.46 3.10 11.96
N LYS A 25 -1.65 4.40 12.21
CA LYS A 25 -0.62 5.27 12.81
C LYS A 25 -0.28 4.92 14.26
N GLU A 26 -1.15 4.18 14.95
CA GLU A 26 -0.88 3.66 16.30
C GLU A 26 0.04 2.44 16.27
N GLU A 27 0.12 1.74 15.14
CA GLU A 27 0.94 0.54 14.99
C GLU A 27 2.19 0.77 14.12
N TYR A 28 2.16 1.75 13.22
CA TYR A 28 3.21 1.99 12.22
C TYR A 28 3.62 3.46 12.17
N LYS A 29 4.94 3.69 12.12
CA LYS A 29 5.54 4.99 11.82
C LYS A 29 6.13 4.95 10.41
N LEU A 30 5.54 5.70 9.48
CA LEU A 30 6.09 5.87 8.13
C LEU A 30 7.44 6.60 8.20
N ILE A 31 8.41 6.17 7.40
CA ILE A 31 9.76 6.77 7.33
C ILE A 31 9.95 7.48 6.00
N GLN A 32 9.90 6.74 4.89
CA GLN A 32 10.18 7.26 3.56
C GLN A 32 9.37 6.52 2.51
N SER A 33 9.04 7.20 1.40
CA SER A 33 8.52 6.54 0.21
C SER A 33 9.65 5.72 -0.42
N ILE A 34 9.33 4.49 -0.81
CA ILE A 34 10.27 3.55 -1.44
C ILE A 34 9.82 3.10 -2.83
N GLY A 35 8.62 3.47 -3.25
CA GLY A 35 8.13 3.14 -4.58
C GLY A 35 6.72 3.62 -4.83
N THR A 36 6.35 3.68 -6.09
CA THR A 36 4.99 3.97 -6.56
C THR A 36 4.48 2.75 -7.31
N GLY A 37 3.40 2.15 -6.82
CA GLY A 37 2.66 1.11 -7.52
C GLY A 37 1.53 1.70 -8.37
N THR A 38 0.87 0.84 -9.14
CA THR A 38 -0.25 1.20 -10.03
C THR A 38 -1.37 1.97 -9.32
N TYR A 39 -1.66 1.63 -8.06
CA TYR A 39 -2.80 2.14 -7.30
C TYR A 39 -2.41 3.05 -6.13
N GLY A 40 -1.12 3.23 -5.85
CA GLY A 40 -0.71 3.94 -4.65
C GLY A 40 0.79 3.95 -4.41
N GLU A 41 1.16 4.46 -3.25
CA GLU A 41 2.56 4.64 -2.86
C GLU A 41 2.95 3.61 -1.81
N VAL A 42 4.18 3.10 -1.89
CA VAL A 42 4.75 2.16 -0.93
C VAL A 42 5.75 2.92 -0.06
N TYR A 43 5.59 2.80 1.24
CA TYR A 43 6.45 3.42 2.24
C TYR A 43 7.19 2.36 3.05
N LYS A 44 8.45 2.63 3.35
CA LYS A 44 9.14 1.96 4.45
C LYS A 44 8.63 2.55 5.77
N ALA A 45 8.29 1.68 6.71
CA ALA A 45 7.78 2.04 8.02
C ALA A 45 8.46 1.21 9.13
N ILE A 46 8.33 1.66 10.38
CA ILE A 46 8.69 0.88 11.58
C ILE A 46 7.40 0.46 12.29
N ARG A 47 7.30 -0.81 12.65
CA ARG A 47 6.28 -1.34 13.56
C ARG A 47 6.59 -0.86 14.98
N LEU A 48 5.69 -0.09 15.58
CA LEU A 48 5.96 0.59 16.85
C LEU A 48 6.19 -0.38 18.02
N ARG A 49 5.50 -1.53 18.01
CA ARG A 49 5.60 -2.56 19.05
C ARG A 49 6.88 -3.41 18.93
N THR A 50 7.20 -3.91 17.73
CA THR A 50 8.32 -4.84 17.53
C THR A 50 9.63 -4.16 17.15
N LYS A 51 9.58 -2.88 16.74
CA LYS A 51 10.70 -2.11 16.18
C LYS A 51 11.26 -2.64 14.86
N GLU A 52 10.59 -3.60 14.24
CA GLU A 52 10.97 -4.14 12.93
C GLU A 52 10.50 -3.23 11.79
N PHE A 53 11.18 -3.33 10.65
CA PHE A 53 10.75 -2.65 9.42
C PHE A 53 9.56 -3.36 8.77
N ALA A 54 8.69 -2.57 8.15
CA ALA A 54 7.55 -3.01 7.35
C ALA A 54 7.44 -2.18 6.08
N ALA A 55 6.88 -2.78 5.03
CA ALA A 55 6.43 -2.07 3.84
C ALA A 55 4.93 -1.78 3.97
N VAL A 56 4.54 -0.54 3.69
CA VAL A 56 3.15 -0.08 3.80
C VAL A 56 2.72 0.50 2.46
N LYS A 57 1.83 -0.18 1.76
CA LYS A 57 1.19 0.30 0.52
C LYS A 57 -0.04 1.11 0.91
N ILE A 58 -0.04 2.41 0.56
CA ILE A 58 -1.13 3.35 0.82
C ILE A 58 -1.84 3.65 -0.49
N ILE A 59 -3.10 3.25 -0.57
CA ILE A 59 -3.96 3.37 -1.73
C ILE A 59 -5.04 4.40 -1.44
N LYS A 60 -5.24 5.37 -2.34
CA LYS A 60 -6.37 6.30 -2.26
C LYS A 60 -7.60 5.60 -2.84
N VAL A 61 -8.72 5.65 -2.13
CA VAL A 61 -9.97 5.01 -2.56
C VAL A 61 -11.03 6.07 -2.77
N ASP A 62 -11.40 6.28 -4.04
CA ASP A 62 -12.51 7.13 -4.44
C ASP A 62 -13.80 6.32 -4.58
N ALA A 63 -14.93 7.04 -4.60
CA ALA A 63 -16.24 6.42 -4.77
C ALA A 63 -16.38 5.68 -6.12
N LYS A 64 -15.74 6.20 -7.17
CA LYS A 64 -15.75 5.63 -8.53
C LYS A 64 -14.86 4.39 -8.71
N ASP A 65 -13.90 4.16 -7.82
CA ASP A 65 -12.90 3.11 -8.03
C ASP A 65 -13.49 1.72 -7.82
N ASP A 66 -13.11 0.74 -8.64
CA ASP A 66 -13.42 -0.65 -8.31
C ASP A 66 -12.44 -1.17 -7.25
N VAL A 67 -12.97 -1.49 -6.07
CA VAL A 67 -12.17 -1.97 -4.93
C VAL A 67 -11.92 -3.47 -4.97
N ARG A 68 -12.61 -4.23 -5.84
CA ARG A 68 -12.51 -5.70 -5.89
C ARG A 68 -11.07 -6.17 -6.12
N ALA A 69 -10.35 -5.53 -7.04
CA ALA A 69 -8.94 -5.86 -7.30
C ALA A 69 -8.05 -5.64 -6.06
N ILE A 70 -8.24 -4.52 -5.36
CA ILE A 70 -7.49 -4.20 -4.14
C ILE A 70 -7.81 -5.22 -3.04
N LEU A 71 -9.08 -5.59 -2.87
CA LEU A 71 -9.50 -6.56 -1.86
C LEU A 71 -9.02 -7.97 -2.19
N GLN A 72 -8.96 -8.33 -3.48
CA GLN A 72 -8.38 -9.59 -3.93
C GLN A 72 -6.87 -9.67 -3.64
N GLU A 73 -6.12 -8.57 -3.78
CA GLU A 73 -4.72 -8.51 -3.34
C GLU A 73 -4.61 -8.80 -1.83
N ILE A 74 -5.46 -8.18 -1.00
CA ILE A 74 -5.47 -8.39 0.45
C ILE A 74 -5.79 -9.86 0.78
N GLN A 75 -6.82 -10.43 0.14
CA GLN A 75 -7.23 -11.80 0.37
C GLN A 75 -6.11 -12.79 0.02
N THR A 76 -5.49 -12.60 -1.15
CA THR A 76 -4.38 -13.44 -1.62
C THR A 76 -3.22 -13.41 -0.64
N LEU A 77 -2.81 -12.23 -0.19
CA LEU A 77 -1.72 -12.07 0.80
C LEU A 77 -2.08 -12.68 2.17
N ARG A 78 -3.37 -12.65 2.56
CA ARG A 78 -3.85 -13.20 3.82
C ARG A 78 -3.85 -14.73 3.82
N GLU A 79 -4.24 -15.35 2.70
CA GLU A 79 -4.34 -16.81 2.56
C GLU A 79 -2.99 -17.46 2.24
N CYS A 80 -2.13 -16.80 1.45
CA CYS A 80 -0.86 -17.35 1.02
C CYS A 80 0.28 -17.08 2.02
N ARG A 81 0.50 -18.02 2.95
CA ARG A 81 1.59 -17.94 3.94
C ARG A 81 2.69 -18.95 3.60
N HIS A 82 3.81 -18.46 3.10
CA HIS A 82 4.98 -19.28 2.73
C HIS A 82 6.27 -18.48 2.90
N CYS A 83 7.42 -19.15 3.10
CA CYS A 83 8.71 -18.48 3.31
C CYS A 83 9.19 -17.63 2.12
N ASN A 84 8.71 -17.94 0.91
CA ASN A 84 9.03 -17.22 -0.32
C ASN A 84 7.94 -16.20 -0.73
N ILE A 85 6.97 -15.93 0.13
CA ILE A 85 5.91 -14.94 -0.08
C ILE A 85 6.00 -13.93 1.04
N VAL A 86 5.93 -12.65 0.70
CA VAL A 86 6.01 -11.56 1.69
C VAL A 86 4.98 -11.75 2.79
N GLN A 87 5.41 -11.65 4.04
CA GLN A 87 4.50 -11.87 5.15
C GLN A 87 3.47 -10.72 5.25
N PHE A 88 2.19 -11.06 5.21
CA PHE A 88 1.11 -10.13 5.48
C PHE A 88 0.98 -9.84 6.98
N PHE A 89 0.95 -8.55 7.35
CA PHE A 89 0.77 -8.12 8.74
C PHE A 89 -0.63 -7.61 9.02
N GLY A 90 -1.28 -6.97 8.06
CA GLY A 90 -2.63 -6.46 8.23
C GLY A 90 -3.00 -5.38 7.22
N SER A 91 -4.30 -5.09 7.17
CA SER A 91 -4.89 -4.07 6.33
C SER A 91 -5.75 -3.14 7.17
N TYR A 92 -5.84 -1.86 6.79
CA TYR A 92 -6.57 -0.83 7.53
C TYR A 92 -7.23 0.15 6.58
N PHE A 93 -8.41 0.65 6.93
CA PHE A 93 -9.11 1.66 6.15
C PHE A 93 -9.34 2.92 6.97
N ARG A 94 -8.81 4.04 6.48
CA ARG A 94 -8.93 5.33 7.16
C ARG A 94 -9.81 6.28 6.36
N TYR A 95 -10.85 6.77 7.01
CA TYR A 95 -11.61 7.91 6.53
C TYR A 95 -10.87 9.20 6.88
N SER A 96 -10.74 10.09 5.91
CA SER A 96 -10.30 11.47 6.17
C SER A 96 -11.40 12.42 5.73
N THR A 97 -12.11 12.97 6.71
CA THR A 97 -12.99 14.11 6.50
C THR A 97 -12.15 15.38 6.67
N CYS A 98 -12.13 16.24 5.67
CA CYS A 98 -11.59 17.59 5.84
C CYS A 98 -12.72 18.54 6.26
N ARG A 99 -12.45 19.47 7.18
CA ARG A 99 -13.43 20.41 7.77
C ARG A 99 -14.24 21.23 6.75
N TYR A 100 -13.79 21.31 5.49
CA TYR A 100 -14.47 22.04 4.43
C TYR A 100 -15.02 21.14 3.31
N ASN A 101 -15.15 19.83 3.55
CA ASN A 101 -15.71 18.82 2.65
C ASN A 101 -15.11 18.87 1.21
N LYS A 102 -13.90 19.42 1.07
CA LYS A 102 -13.26 19.75 -0.22
C LYS A 102 -12.41 18.62 -0.78
N CYS A 103 -11.87 17.76 0.08
CA CYS A 103 -11.07 16.58 -0.26
C CYS A 103 -11.28 15.49 0.80
N ARG A 104 -12.19 14.54 0.57
CA ARG A 104 -12.23 13.31 1.37
C ARG A 104 -11.13 12.39 0.87
N ASN A 105 -10.13 12.12 1.69
CA ASN A 105 -8.99 11.26 1.32
C ASN A 105 -9.11 9.93 2.05
N ASN A 106 -9.96 9.03 1.53
CA ASN A 106 -10.04 7.69 2.09
C ASN A 106 -8.79 6.92 1.67
N LYS A 107 -8.11 6.32 2.63
CA LYS A 107 -6.86 5.62 2.42
C LYS A 107 -6.96 4.20 2.92
N LEU A 108 -6.67 3.25 2.04
CA LEU A 108 -6.48 1.85 2.39
C LEU A 108 -4.98 1.59 2.57
N TRP A 109 -4.63 0.93 3.67
CA TRP A 109 -3.27 0.56 4.03
C TRP A 109 -3.15 -0.94 3.95
N ILE A 110 -2.13 -1.44 3.25
CA ILE A 110 -1.73 -2.85 3.24
C ILE A 110 -0.33 -2.90 3.84
N CYS A 111 -0.20 -3.55 4.99
CA CYS A 111 1.04 -3.64 5.75
C CYS A 111 1.61 -5.05 5.59
N MET A 112 2.86 -5.12 5.16
CA MET A 112 3.55 -6.37 4.88
C MET A 112 5.04 -6.26 5.27
N GLU A 113 5.72 -7.40 5.19
CA GLU A 113 7.16 -7.49 5.36
C GLU A 113 7.92 -6.52 4.45
N PHE A 114 9.00 -5.93 4.98
CA PHE A 114 9.91 -5.09 4.19
C PHE A 114 11.05 -5.93 3.64
N CYS A 115 11.09 -6.11 2.31
CA CYS A 115 12.20 -6.74 1.61
C CYS A 115 13.22 -5.68 1.17
N GLY A 116 14.39 -5.63 1.81
CA GLY A 116 15.42 -4.62 1.54
C GLY A 116 16.21 -4.80 0.23
N GLY A 117 15.97 -5.89 -0.51
CA GLY A 117 16.78 -6.30 -1.68
C GLY A 117 16.46 -5.62 -3.01
N PHE A 118 15.67 -4.54 -3.01
CA PHE A 118 15.12 -3.88 -4.22
C PHE A 118 14.21 -4.82 -5.06
N SER A 119 13.57 -4.27 -6.10
CA SER A 119 12.73 -5.06 -6.99
C SER A 119 13.55 -5.74 -8.09
N MET A 120 13.02 -6.82 -8.69
CA MET A 120 13.65 -7.45 -9.85
C MET A 120 13.85 -6.49 -11.03
N GLN A 121 12.94 -5.51 -11.19
CA GLN A 121 13.05 -4.48 -12.21
C GLN A 121 14.30 -3.60 -11.98
N ASP A 122 14.59 -3.26 -10.73
CA ASP A 122 15.77 -2.46 -10.36
C ASP A 122 17.07 -3.21 -10.67
N ILE A 123 17.08 -4.53 -10.40
CA ILE A 123 18.22 -5.40 -10.68
C ILE A 123 18.47 -5.50 -12.19
N TYR A 124 17.42 -5.74 -12.98
CA TYR A 124 17.53 -5.87 -14.43
C TYR A 124 18.00 -4.56 -15.08
N THR A 125 17.50 -3.42 -14.59
CA THR A 125 17.84 -2.10 -15.14
C THR A 125 19.26 -1.67 -14.74
N SER A 126 19.71 -1.97 -13.53
CA SER A 126 21.10 -1.67 -13.09
C SER A 126 22.16 -2.35 -13.96
N ARG A 127 21.94 -3.63 -14.34
CA ARG A 127 22.94 -4.41 -15.10
C ARG A 127 23.15 -3.97 -16.56
N ARG A 128 22.34 -3.05 -17.10
CA ARG A 128 22.53 -2.52 -18.47
C ARG A 128 23.44 -1.28 -18.52
N LEU A 129 23.78 -0.66 -17.38
CA LEU A 129 24.66 0.51 -17.35
C LEU A 129 26.15 0.13 -17.32
N ASP A 130 26.50 -1.11 -17.00
CA ASP A 130 27.91 -1.56 -16.97
C ASP A 130 28.49 -1.89 -18.36
N SER A 131 27.68 -1.89 -19.42
CA SER A 131 28.09 -2.28 -20.77
C SER A 131 28.32 -1.11 -21.76
N TRP A 132 28.41 0.14 -21.29
CA TRP A 132 28.64 1.32 -22.17
C TRP A 132 29.82 2.23 -21.77
N HIS A 133 30.71 1.79 -20.86
CA HIS A 133 31.93 2.55 -20.50
C HIS A 133 33.24 1.77 -20.67
N ASN A 134 33.27 0.65 -21.39
CA ASN A 134 34.50 -0.14 -21.55
C ASN A 134 34.69 -0.71 -22.95
N THR A 135 34.63 0.13 -23.98
CA THR A 135 35.25 -0.18 -25.27
C THR A 135 35.67 1.11 -25.97
N GLU A 136 36.89 1.57 -25.66
CA GLU A 136 37.80 2.28 -26.57
C GLU A 136 39.17 2.43 -25.89
N ILE A 137 39.96 1.35 -25.93
CA ILE A 137 41.42 1.37 -26.12
C ILE A 137 41.68 0.52 -27.36
#